data_AF-A0A2H6ART3-F1
#
_entry.id   AF-A0A2H6ART3-F1
#
_cell.length_a   1.000
_cell.length_b   1.000
_cell.length_c   1.000
_cell.angle_alpha   90.00
_cell.angle_beta   90.00
_cell.angle_gamma   90.00
#
_symmetry.space_group_name_H-M   'P 1'
#
loop_
_entity.id
_entity.type
_entity.pdbx_description
1 polymer ?
#
loop_
_entity_poly.entity_id
_entity_poly.type
_entity_poly.pdbx_seq_one_letter_code
_entity_poly.pdbx_strand_id
1 'polypeptide(L)'
;MADWHSPGVTRIEDVQLLREVQFPEDAGPLRHPVRPRRFVTIDNFYTATVYYKGAEVLRMLEAMYGRSGFVRGVRHYLEKMDGRAATVEDFLACMEEALGVDLSAFARWYDEAGTPRLSARWRHEDGAFVLDLAQERPDGVDEPLVIPVRLSLLDREAGAPVPSVGPDGREAVEHVVVLDAFTASFRFGVASSGGLVPSLLRGFSAPVLLDAPHTPEDLAFLLARDDDPFARFDAGQSLALMALEARYRGGDGEAERVLSGAFARVLAELPEDRALAAELLALPTRNRLAEKVAPFDPLRVDSSWRGLRRDLAGPLAADLCAALDGIEVPGPWRPEIPDMGARALRARLLQWLAAASPEEATARILHLYTRADNLTDRLAALEPAAFEGLEPAEELLEDFRRRFGHEPLLLDKWYALQARREDATAVERVEALSRAPDFLWRNPNRVRALFVTFAQANLRGFHRPDGAGYRLLAGAVARIDRDNPQLAAQLARPLTRFSRLVEPWCTAMRAALEDLALRPGLSKDLAEILARALGRT
;
A
#
# COMPACT_ATOMS: atom_id res chain seq x y z
N MET A 1 -10.01 -5.41 -13.45
CA MET A 1 -8.56 -5.58 -13.64
C MET A 1 -8.12 -7.01 -13.37
N ALA A 2 -8.57 -7.65 -12.28
CA ALA A 2 -8.24 -9.05 -11.98
C ALA A 2 -8.59 -10.07 -13.08
N ASP A 3 -9.64 -9.84 -13.87
CA ASP A 3 -9.99 -10.72 -15.02
C ASP A 3 -9.04 -10.56 -16.24
N TRP A 4 -8.18 -9.54 -16.24
CA TRP A 4 -7.28 -9.18 -17.36
C TRP A 4 -5.78 -9.14 -16.97
N HIS A 5 -5.47 -9.39 -15.70
CA HIS A 5 -4.13 -9.39 -15.11
C HIS A 5 -4.01 -10.53 -14.09
N SER A 6 -2.88 -10.65 -13.38
CA SER A 6 -2.79 -11.57 -12.24
C SER A 6 -3.82 -11.17 -11.16
N PRO A 7 -4.78 -12.03 -10.79
CA PRO A 7 -5.78 -11.71 -9.79
C PRO A 7 -5.17 -11.43 -8.42
N GLY A 8 -4.14 -12.21 -8.04
CA GLY A 8 -3.42 -12.06 -6.78
C GLY A 8 -2.72 -10.70 -6.69
N VAL A 9 -1.98 -10.33 -7.75
CA VAL A 9 -1.28 -9.03 -7.81
C VAL A 9 -2.26 -7.87 -7.84
N THR A 10 -3.36 -7.97 -8.61
CA THR A 10 -4.40 -6.93 -8.61
C THR A 10 -4.93 -6.69 -7.19
N ARG A 11 -5.16 -7.76 -6.43
CA ARG A 11 -5.64 -7.62 -5.05
C ARG A 11 -4.59 -7.01 -4.13
N ILE A 12 -3.32 -7.37 -4.30
CA ILE A 12 -2.20 -6.78 -3.57
C ILE A 12 -2.15 -5.27 -3.82
N GLU A 13 -2.21 -4.82 -5.07
CA GLU A 13 -2.19 -3.40 -5.45
C GLU A 13 -3.37 -2.62 -4.85
N ASP A 14 -4.59 -3.16 -4.95
CA ASP A 14 -5.79 -2.57 -4.35
C ASP A 14 -5.58 -2.35 -2.83
N VAL A 15 -5.12 -3.38 -2.12
CA VAL A 15 -4.96 -3.32 -0.65
C VAL A 15 -3.79 -2.44 -0.22
N GLN A 16 -2.71 -2.38 -1.00
CA GLN A 16 -1.62 -1.44 -0.76
C GLN A 16 -2.13 0.01 -0.80
N LEU A 17 -2.98 0.38 -1.78
CA LEU A 17 -3.59 1.71 -1.83
C LEU A 17 -4.42 2.02 -0.58
N LEU A 18 -5.20 1.06 -0.09
CA LEU A 18 -5.93 1.23 1.18
C LEU A 18 -4.98 1.49 2.35
N ARG A 19 -3.98 0.63 2.51
CA ARG A 19 -3.05 0.67 3.64
C ARG A 19 -2.14 1.90 3.62
N GLU A 20 -1.72 2.35 2.45
CA GLU A 20 -0.75 3.43 2.30
C GLU A 20 -1.38 4.81 2.15
N VAL A 21 -2.62 4.89 1.65
CA VAL A 21 -3.30 6.16 1.38
C VAL A 21 -4.56 6.29 2.22
N GLN A 22 -5.46 5.31 2.17
CA GLN A 22 -6.77 5.41 2.83
C GLN A 22 -6.67 5.35 4.36
N PHE A 23 -5.92 4.41 4.94
CA PHE A 23 -5.77 4.27 6.39
C PHE A 23 -5.15 5.52 7.03
N PRO A 24 -4.09 6.14 6.47
CA PRO A 24 -3.60 7.43 6.94
C PRO A 24 -4.62 8.57 6.83
N GLU A 25 -5.46 8.58 5.79
CA GLU A 25 -6.55 9.56 5.65
C GLU A 25 -7.61 9.38 6.75
N ASP A 26 -8.02 8.13 7.03
CA ASP A 26 -9.01 7.79 8.05
C ASP A 26 -8.52 8.03 9.49
N ALA A 27 -7.20 8.05 9.68
CA ALA A 27 -6.53 8.37 10.95
C ALA A 27 -6.07 9.84 11.03
N GLY A 28 -6.38 10.65 10.02
CA GLY A 28 -5.95 12.04 9.89
C GLY A 28 -7.04 13.07 10.20
N PRO A 29 -6.71 14.37 10.19
CA PRO A 29 -7.67 15.46 10.42
C PRO A 29 -8.72 15.59 9.30
N LEU A 30 -8.49 14.92 8.16
CA LEU A 30 -9.41 14.90 7.03
C LEU A 30 -10.34 13.68 7.03
N ARG A 31 -10.33 12.85 8.09
CA ARG A 31 -11.16 11.64 8.19
C ARG A 31 -12.65 11.95 7.97
N HIS A 32 -13.32 11.06 7.23
CA HIS A 32 -14.75 11.16 6.96
C HIS A 32 -15.29 9.75 6.63
N PRO A 33 -16.59 9.48 6.82
CA PRO A 33 -17.18 8.22 6.39
C PRO A 33 -17.22 8.08 4.87
N VAL A 34 -17.45 6.86 4.36
CA VAL A 34 -17.61 6.58 2.91
C VAL A 34 -18.75 7.41 2.31
N ARG A 35 -19.79 7.70 3.10
CA ARG A 35 -20.84 8.67 2.77
C ARG A 35 -20.67 9.97 3.59
N PRO A 36 -19.99 10.99 3.05
CA PRO A 36 -19.78 12.25 3.76
C PRO A 36 -21.09 12.93 4.14
N ARG A 37 -21.20 13.39 5.40
CA ARG A 37 -22.38 14.12 5.90
C ARG A 37 -22.25 15.64 5.81
N ARG A 38 -21.03 16.18 5.72
CA ARG A 38 -20.74 17.61 5.72
C ARG A 38 -19.49 17.90 4.87
N PHE A 39 -19.56 18.94 4.04
CA PHE A 39 -18.44 19.43 3.22
C PHE A 39 -18.58 20.93 2.98
N VAL A 40 -17.46 21.64 2.82
CA VAL A 40 -17.47 23.02 2.26
C VAL A 40 -17.47 22.95 0.74
N THR A 41 -16.55 22.14 0.17
CA THR A 41 -16.48 21.88 -1.27
C THR A 41 -16.54 20.37 -1.54
N ILE A 42 -17.40 19.94 -2.47
CA ILE A 42 -17.55 18.52 -2.83
C ILE A 42 -16.28 17.93 -3.47
N ASP A 43 -15.49 18.76 -4.15
CA ASP A 43 -14.26 18.36 -4.84
C ASP A 43 -13.18 17.81 -3.89
N ASN A 44 -13.26 18.15 -2.60
CA ASN A 44 -12.39 17.61 -1.55
C ASN A 44 -12.74 16.18 -1.12
N PHE A 45 -13.88 15.63 -1.58
CA PHE A 45 -14.39 14.31 -1.21
C PHE A 45 -14.24 13.24 -2.30
N TYR A 46 -13.50 13.56 -3.39
CA TYR A 46 -12.95 12.56 -4.31
C TYR A 46 -11.70 11.93 -3.68
N THR A 47 -11.92 11.12 -2.64
CA THR A 47 -10.87 10.62 -1.76
C THR A 47 -10.68 9.11 -1.80
N ALA A 48 -9.56 8.65 -1.25
CA ALA A 48 -9.29 7.23 -1.06
C ALA A 48 -10.39 6.56 -0.21
N THR A 49 -11.00 7.28 0.72
CA THR A 49 -12.09 6.76 1.55
C THR A 49 -13.39 6.55 0.77
N VAL A 50 -13.81 7.48 -0.10
CA VAL A 50 -15.02 7.27 -0.92
C VAL A 50 -14.80 6.16 -1.95
N TYR A 51 -13.65 6.13 -2.61
CA TYR A 51 -13.39 5.21 -3.71
C TYR A 51 -12.89 3.83 -3.24
N TYR A 52 -11.77 3.77 -2.53
CA TYR A 52 -11.13 2.50 -2.18
C TYR A 52 -11.81 1.82 -0.99
N LYS A 53 -12.05 2.53 0.13
CA LYS A 53 -12.82 1.95 1.25
C LYS A 53 -14.26 1.65 0.83
N GLY A 54 -14.88 2.51 0.02
CA GLY A 54 -16.21 2.23 -0.56
C GLY A 54 -16.26 0.94 -1.39
N ALA A 55 -15.24 0.67 -2.20
CA ALA A 55 -15.11 -0.60 -2.91
C ALA A 55 -14.97 -1.79 -1.95
N GLU A 56 -14.20 -1.66 -0.87
CA GLU A 56 -14.09 -2.71 0.16
C GLU A 56 -15.41 -2.99 0.90
N VAL A 57 -16.24 -1.96 1.12
CA VAL A 57 -17.59 -2.15 1.66
C VAL A 57 -18.43 -3.03 0.73
N LEU A 58 -18.37 -2.81 -0.58
CA LEU A 58 -19.05 -3.70 -1.53
C LEU A 58 -18.44 -5.11 -1.56
N ARG A 59 -17.11 -5.24 -1.48
CA ARG A 59 -16.43 -6.54 -1.42
C ARG A 59 -16.76 -7.34 -0.16
N MET A 60 -17.06 -6.69 0.97
CA MET A 60 -17.56 -7.39 2.16
C MET A 60 -18.90 -8.07 1.92
N LEU A 61 -19.81 -7.46 1.15
CA LEU A 61 -21.07 -8.12 0.75
C LEU A 61 -20.80 -9.35 -0.12
N GLU A 62 -19.85 -9.25 -1.06
CA GLU A 62 -19.41 -10.42 -1.84
C GLU A 62 -18.77 -11.50 -0.96
N ALA A 63 -17.98 -11.12 0.04
CA ALA A 63 -17.35 -12.06 0.97
C ALA A 63 -18.38 -12.82 1.81
N MET A 64 -19.44 -12.16 2.28
CA MET A 64 -20.50 -12.77 3.11
C MET A 64 -21.45 -13.66 2.29
N TYR A 65 -21.81 -13.25 1.08
CA TYR A 65 -22.88 -13.91 0.31
C TYR A 65 -22.40 -14.62 -0.97
N GLY A 66 -21.10 -14.60 -1.21
CA GLY A 66 -20.47 -15.16 -2.40
C GLY A 66 -20.77 -14.35 -3.67
N ARG A 67 -19.97 -14.60 -4.72
CA ARG A 67 -20.12 -13.93 -6.02
C ARG A 67 -21.51 -14.08 -6.63
N SER A 68 -22.13 -15.25 -6.51
CA SER A 68 -23.47 -15.50 -7.05
C SER A 68 -24.57 -14.73 -6.31
N GLY A 69 -24.47 -14.62 -4.98
CA GLY A 69 -25.34 -13.80 -4.16
C GLY A 69 -25.19 -12.32 -4.50
N PHE A 70 -23.95 -11.82 -4.51
CA PHE A 70 -23.65 -10.44 -4.83
C PHE A 70 -24.17 -10.03 -6.21
N VAL A 71 -23.88 -10.82 -7.25
CA VAL A 71 -24.37 -10.53 -8.62
C VAL A 71 -25.89 -10.54 -8.71
N ARG A 72 -26.56 -11.43 -7.97
CA ARG A 72 -28.03 -11.45 -7.92
C ARG A 72 -28.58 -10.16 -7.31
N GLY A 73 -28.01 -9.68 -6.21
CA GLY A 73 -28.41 -8.42 -5.59
C GLY A 73 -28.15 -7.20 -6.47
N VAL A 74 -26.97 -7.13 -7.10
CA VAL A 74 -26.64 -6.04 -8.04
C VAL A 74 -27.59 -6.04 -9.24
N ARG A 75 -27.94 -7.22 -9.79
CA ARG A 75 -28.91 -7.31 -10.88
C ARG A 75 -30.28 -6.77 -10.46
N HIS A 76 -30.77 -7.17 -9.29
CA HIS A 76 -32.05 -6.67 -8.76
C HIS A 76 -32.03 -5.15 -8.54
N TYR A 77 -30.93 -4.60 -8.03
CA TYR A 77 -30.74 -3.16 -7.90
C TYR A 77 -30.82 -2.45 -9.26
N LEU A 78 -30.10 -2.95 -10.28
CA LEU A 78 -30.11 -2.36 -11.62
C LEU A 78 -31.51 -2.42 -12.25
N GLU A 79 -32.23 -3.54 -12.12
CA GLU A 79 -33.59 -3.70 -12.64
C GLU A 79 -34.59 -2.73 -11.98
N LYS A 80 -34.48 -2.51 -10.67
CA LYS A 80 -35.42 -1.69 -9.90
C LYS A 80 -35.14 -0.18 -9.99
N MET A 81 -33.87 0.18 -10.10
CA MET A 81 -33.39 1.58 -10.04
C MET A 81 -33.00 2.16 -11.40
N ASP A 82 -33.16 1.42 -12.50
CA ASP A 82 -32.84 1.90 -13.85
C ASP A 82 -33.56 3.23 -14.16
N GLY A 83 -32.80 4.18 -14.71
CA GLY A 83 -33.27 5.53 -15.06
C GLY A 83 -33.56 6.46 -13.86
N ARG A 84 -33.15 6.11 -12.64
CA ARG A 84 -33.40 6.91 -11.42
C ARG A 84 -32.11 7.40 -10.76
N ALA A 85 -32.23 8.48 -9.97
CA ALA A 85 -31.23 8.83 -8.97
C ALA A 85 -31.52 8.00 -7.70
N ALA A 86 -30.58 7.14 -7.31
CA ALA A 86 -30.70 6.23 -6.17
C ALA A 86 -29.74 6.62 -5.04
N THR A 87 -30.01 6.11 -3.83
CA THR A 87 -29.16 6.29 -2.65
C THR A 87 -28.47 4.98 -2.23
N VAL A 88 -27.64 5.06 -1.18
CA VAL A 88 -27.03 3.88 -0.54
C VAL A 88 -28.12 2.98 0.06
N GLU A 89 -29.15 3.57 0.67
CA GLU A 89 -30.30 2.85 1.22
C GLU A 89 -31.05 2.07 0.14
N ASP A 90 -31.27 2.69 -1.03
CA ASP A 90 -31.88 2.01 -2.16
C ASP A 90 -31.08 0.79 -2.60
N PHE A 91 -29.75 0.92 -2.65
CA PHE A 91 -28.85 -0.20 -2.96
C PHE A 91 -28.96 -1.31 -1.90
N LEU A 92 -28.83 -0.99 -0.62
CA LEU A 92 -28.90 -1.98 0.46
C LEU A 92 -30.26 -2.67 0.53
N ALA A 93 -31.36 -1.94 0.39
CA ALA A 93 -32.71 -2.52 0.35
C ALA A 93 -32.88 -3.50 -0.82
N CYS A 94 -32.32 -3.19 -2.00
CA CYS A 94 -32.31 -4.13 -3.12
C CYS A 94 -31.48 -5.39 -2.84
N MET A 95 -30.34 -5.24 -2.15
CA MET A 95 -29.52 -6.38 -1.74
C MET A 95 -30.26 -7.25 -0.72
N GLU A 96 -30.90 -6.66 0.29
CA GLU A 96 -31.72 -7.36 1.30
C GLU A 96 -32.86 -8.16 0.64
N GLU A 97 -33.62 -7.53 -0.27
CA GLU A 97 -34.71 -8.18 -1.00
C GLU A 97 -34.23 -9.39 -1.82
N ALA A 98 -33.10 -9.24 -2.53
CA ALA A 98 -32.58 -10.28 -3.42
C ALA A 98 -31.88 -11.44 -2.67
N LEU A 99 -31.38 -11.18 -1.46
CA LEU A 99 -30.65 -12.15 -0.65
C LEU A 99 -31.50 -12.78 0.45
N GLY A 100 -32.60 -12.12 0.86
CA GLY A 100 -33.43 -12.54 1.99
C GLY A 100 -32.73 -12.37 3.33
N VAL A 101 -31.99 -11.27 3.51
CA VAL A 101 -31.14 -10.99 4.69
C VAL A 101 -31.40 -9.60 5.24
N ASP A 102 -30.97 -9.33 6.47
CA ASP A 102 -30.98 -8.00 7.11
C ASP A 102 -29.56 -7.40 7.05
N LEU A 103 -29.44 -6.22 6.42
CA LEU A 103 -28.20 -5.44 6.27
C LEU A 103 -28.24 -4.15 7.09
N SER A 104 -29.22 -3.95 7.98
CA SER A 104 -29.31 -2.77 8.85
C SER A 104 -28.05 -2.58 9.69
N ALA A 105 -27.54 -3.65 10.28
CA ALA A 105 -26.28 -3.65 11.03
C ALA A 105 -25.06 -3.36 10.14
N PHE A 106 -25.09 -3.80 8.87
CA PHE A 106 -24.02 -3.59 7.90
C PHE A 106 -23.96 -2.13 7.41
N ALA A 107 -25.10 -1.45 7.33
CA ALA A 107 -25.21 -0.07 6.84
C ALA A 107 -24.31 0.94 7.59
N ARG A 108 -23.91 0.62 8.84
CA ARG A 108 -22.98 1.44 9.64
C ARG A 108 -21.63 1.72 8.96
N TRP A 109 -21.15 0.83 8.10
CA TRP A 109 -19.95 1.05 7.30
C TRP A 109 -20.01 2.30 6.40
N TYR A 110 -21.21 2.76 6.04
CA TYR A 110 -21.38 3.97 5.24
C TYR A 110 -21.35 5.25 6.07
N ASP A 111 -21.61 5.16 7.38
CA ASP A 111 -21.85 6.32 8.23
C ASP A 111 -20.69 6.70 9.14
N GLU A 112 -19.68 5.83 9.23
CA GLU A 112 -18.66 5.94 10.25
C GLU A 112 -17.25 6.04 9.64
N ALA A 113 -16.48 6.99 10.15
CA ALA A 113 -15.09 7.20 9.78
C ALA A 113 -14.17 6.32 10.64
N GLY A 114 -12.91 6.22 10.21
CA GLY A 114 -11.88 5.49 10.91
C GLY A 114 -11.78 4.02 10.50
N THR A 115 -10.62 3.44 10.81
CA THR A 115 -10.28 2.06 10.51
C THR A 115 -10.44 1.20 11.76
N PRO A 116 -11.34 0.20 11.79
CA PRO A 116 -11.49 -0.70 12.94
C PRO A 116 -10.24 -1.55 13.16
N ARG A 117 -10.00 -1.94 14.41
CA ARG A 117 -9.00 -2.95 14.78
C ARG A 117 -9.69 -4.28 14.99
N LEU A 118 -9.16 -5.34 14.40
CA LEU A 118 -9.59 -6.71 14.61
C LEU A 118 -8.46 -7.45 15.33
N SER A 119 -8.66 -7.82 16.58
CA SER A 119 -7.74 -8.69 17.31
C SER A 119 -8.16 -10.14 17.13
N ALA A 120 -7.19 -11.00 16.80
CA ALA A 120 -7.39 -12.43 16.66
C ALA A 120 -6.46 -13.18 17.61
N ARG A 121 -7.00 -14.12 18.37
CA ARG A 121 -6.25 -15.05 19.22
C ARG A 121 -6.76 -16.46 18.94
N TRP A 122 -5.92 -17.47 19.13
CA TRP A 122 -6.34 -18.84 18.88
C TRP A 122 -5.71 -19.81 19.86
N ARG A 123 -6.39 -20.95 20.01
CA ARG A 123 -5.98 -22.05 20.88
C ARG A 123 -6.51 -23.38 20.34
N HIS A 124 -5.88 -24.47 20.74
CA HIS A 124 -6.40 -25.81 20.50
C HIS A 124 -7.14 -26.28 21.77
N GLU A 125 -8.39 -26.69 21.63
CA GLU A 125 -9.26 -27.16 22.73
C GLU A 125 -10.15 -28.30 22.23
N ASP A 126 -10.15 -29.42 22.96
CA ASP A 126 -10.99 -30.60 22.68
C ASP A 126 -10.88 -31.12 21.24
N GLY A 127 -9.67 -31.11 20.66
CA GLY A 127 -9.44 -31.54 19.27
C GLY A 127 -9.95 -30.55 18.21
N ALA A 128 -10.30 -29.33 18.59
CA ALA A 128 -10.69 -28.25 17.68
C ALA A 128 -9.73 -27.06 17.76
N PHE A 129 -9.60 -26.35 16.65
CA PHE A 129 -8.98 -25.03 16.61
C PHE A 129 -10.06 -23.99 16.96
N VAL A 130 -9.80 -23.15 17.96
CA VAL A 130 -10.72 -22.11 18.42
C VAL A 130 -10.12 -20.75 18.10
N LEU A 131 -10.83 -19.95 17.31
CA LEU A 131 -10.46 -18.59 16.94
C LEU A 131 -11.31 -17.60 17.74
N ASP A 132 -10.67 -16.85 18.62
CA ASP A 132 -11.27 -15.75 19.38
C ASP A 132 -11.01 -14.43 18.64
N LEU A 133 -12.09 -13.78 18.22
CA LEU A 133 -12.07 -12.49 17.53
C LEU A 133 -12.62 -11.39 18.43
N ALA A 134 -11.99 -10.22 18.40
CA ALA A 134 -12.47 -9.01 19.03
C ALA A 134 -12.33 -7.82 18.08
N GLN A 135 -13.30 -6.90 18.09
CA GLN A 135 -13.22 -5.66 17.33
C GLN A 135 -13.22 -4.43 18.24
N GLU A 136 -12.41 -3.44 17.86
CA GLU A 136 -12.36 -2.12 18.48
C GLU A 136 -12.54 -1.05 17.40
N ARG A 137 -13.30 -0.02 17.74
CA ARG A 137 -13.61 1.09 16.84
C ARG A 137 -12.91 2.37 17.32
N PRO A 138 -12.33 3.21 16.43
CA PRO A 138 -11.50 4.34 16.83
C PRO A 138 -12.16 5.37 17.78
N ASP A 139 -13.48 5.54 17.70
CA ASP A 139 -14.20 6.57 18.46
C ASP A 139 -15.04 6.00 19.63
N GLY A 140 -14.80 4.74 20.05
CA GLY A 140 -15.42 4.19 21.28
C GLY A 140 -16.95 4.14 21.30
N VAL A 141 -17.54 4.01 20.12
CA VAL A 141 -18.98 3.79 19.86
C VAL A 141 -19.58 2.50 20.45
N ASP A 142 -20.89 2.53 20.68
CA ASP A 142 -21.60 1.47 21.42
C ASP A 142 -22.04 0.27 20.58
N GLU A 143 -22.05 0.35 19.24
CA GLU A 143 -22.46 -0.78 18.39
C GLU A 143 -21.32 -1.37 17.51
N PRO A 144 -21.18 -2.71 17.45
CA PRO A 144 -20.09 -3.42 16.75
C PRO A 144 -20.33 -3.52 15.24
N LEU A 145 -19.33 -3.30 14.37
CA LEU A 145 -19.50 -3.47 12.92
C LEU A 145 -19.72 -4.93 12.52
N VAL A 146 -20.24 -5.14 11.31
CA VAL A 146 -20.30 -6.47 10.69
C VAL A 146 -19.02 -6.69 9.88
N ILE A 147 -18.16 -7.60 10.33
CA ILE A 147 -16.82 -7.84 9.76
C ILE A 147 -16.72 -9.29 9.27
N PRO A 148 -16.74 -9.54 7.95
CA PRO A 148 -16.43 -10.86 7.40
C PRO A 148 -14.92 -11.13 7.46
N VAL A 149 -14.56 -12.27 8.07
CA VAL A 149 -13.19 -12.76 8.19
C VAL A 149 -13.07 -14.05 7.39
N ARG A 150 -12.40 -13.96 6.23
CA ARG A 150 -12.02 -15.13 5.45
C ARG A 150 -10.73 -15.73 6.01
N LEU A 151 -10.70 -17.05 6.20
CA LEU A 151 -9.54 -17.73 6.75
C LEU A 151 -9.35 -19.16 6.25
N SER A 152 -8.12 -19.65 6.42
CA SER A 152 -7.75 -21.05 6.24
C SER A 152 -6.79 -21.48 7.36
N LEU A 153 -6.75 -22.78 7.65
CA LEU A 153 -5.81 -23.36 8.62
C LEU A 153 -4.75 -24.14 7.85
N LEU A 154 -3.49 -23.75 8.01
CA LEU A 154 -2.37 -24.44 7.39
C LEU A 154 -1.65 -25.31 8.41
N ASP A 155 -1.32 -26.53 8.01
CA ASP A 155 -0.55 -27.43 8.84
C ASP A 155 0.94 -27.37 8.49
N ARG A 156 1.80 -27.16 9.50
CA ARG A 156 3.25 -27.06 9.30
C ARG A 156 3.91 -28.33 8.77
N GLU A 157 3.39 -29.51 9.12
CA GLU A 157 3.92 -30.80 8.67
C GLU A 157 3.50 -31.08 7.22
N ALA A 158 2.22 -30.87 6.90
CA ALA A 158 1.70 -31.00 5.55
C ALA A 158 2.22 -29.91 4.61
N GLY A 159 2.55 -28.73 5.14
CA GLY A 159 3.01 -27.58 4.38
C GLY A 159 1.94 -26.97 3.48
N ALA A 160 0.66 -27.14 3.83
CA ALA A 160 -0.49 -26.73 3.02
C ALA A 160 -1.74 -26.49 3.89
N PRO A 161 -2.78 -25.83 3.35
CA PRO A 161 -4.11 -25.79 3.94
C PRO A 161 -4.67 -27.19 4.20
N VAL A 162 -5.35 -27.36 5.34
CA VAL A 162 -6.01 -28.62 5.70
C VAL A 162 -7.52 -28.44 5.79
N PRO A 163 -8.33 -29.46 5.40
CA PRO A 163 -9.76 -29.43 5.61
C PRO A 163 -10.10 -29.27 7.09
N SER A 164 -11.11 -28.46 7.37
CA SER A 164 -11.67 -28.27 8.70
C SER A 164 -13.18 -28.08 8.63
N VAL A 165 -13.89 -28.49 9.68
CA VAL A 165 -15.33 -28.31 9.83
C VAL A 165 -15.58 -26.97 10.52
N GLY A 166 -16.15 -26.02 9.80
CA GLY A 166 -16.42 -24.67 10.30
C GLY A 166 -17.62 -24.58 11.24
N PRO A 167 -17.88 -23.40 11.82
CA PRO A 167 -19.03 -23.15 12.70
C PRO A 167 -20.39 -23.39 12.05
N ASP A 168 -20.47 -23.34 10.72
CA ASP A 168 -21.67 -23.63 9.92
C ASP A 168 -21.86 -25.14 9.65
N GLY A 169 -20.97 -25.99 10.18
CA GLY A 169 -20.97 -27.44 10.02
C GLY A 169 -20.43 -27.92 8.67
N ARG A 170 -19.93 -27.03 7.80
CA ARG A 170 -19.36 -27.41 6.51
C ARG A 170 -17.89 -27.75 6.63
N GLU A 171 -17.49 -28.83 5.98
CA GLU A 171 -16.07 -29.16 5.80
C GLU A 171 -15.53 -28.42 4.57
N ALA A 172 -14.49 -27.62 4.78
CA ALA A 172 -13.81 -26.87 3.73
C ALA A 172 -12.36 -26.57 4.13
N VAL A 173 -11.52 -26.23 3.15
CA VAL A 173 -10.16 -25.72 3.38
C VAL A 173 -10.12 -24.21 3.62
N GLU A 174 -11.21 -23.51 3.33
CA GLU A 174 -11.37 -22.07 3.53
C GLU A 174 -12.78 -21.77 4.05
N HIS A 175 -12.85 -20.84 5.01
CA HIS A 175 -14.07 -20.44 5.70
C HIS A 175 -14.25 -18.93 5.67
N VAL A 176 -15.50 -18.47 5.77
CA VAL A 176 -15.82 -17.08 6.08
C VAL A 176 -16.66 -17.07 7.35
N VAL A 177 -16.13 -16.48 8.41
CA VAL A 177 -16.90 -16.20 9.64
C VAL A 177 -17.27 -14.73 9.70
N VAL A 178 -18.42 -14.40 10.28
CA VAL A 178 -18.88 -13.02 10.41
C VAL A 178 -18.83 -12.62 11.88
N LEU A 179 -18.03 -11.60 12.19
CA LEU A 179 -18.02 -10.95 13.50
C LEU A 179 -18.99 -9.77 13.47
N ASP A 180 -20.15 -9.92 14.10
CA ASP A 180 -21.19 -8.89 14.25
C ASP A 180 -21.39 -8.45 15.71
N ALA A 181 -20.54 -8.94 16.61
CA ALA A 181 -20.43 -8.57 18.02
C ALA A 181 -19.05 -7.97 18.32
N PHE A 182 -18.88 -7.34 19.49
CA PHE A 182 -17.56 -6.86 19.91
C PHE A 182 -16.55 -8.00 20.08
N THR A 183 -17.03 -9.18 20.49
CA THR A 183 -16.21 -10.38 20.66
C THR A 183 -17.00 -11.62 20.25
N ALA A 184 -16.36 -12.58 19.60
CA ALA A 184 -16.95 -13.90 19.32
C ALA A 184 -15.85 -14.97 19.20
N SER A 185 -16.22 -16.22 19.49
CA SER A 185 -15.35 -17.39 19.34
C SER A 185 -15.90 -18.34 18.29
N PHE A 186 -15.05 -18.76 17.36
CA PHE A 186 -15.40 -19.67 16.27
C PHE A 186 -14.61 -20.96 16.40
N ARG A 187 -15.30 -22.10 16.39
CA ARG A 187 -14.69 -23.42 16.54
C ARG A 187 -14.57 -24.11 15.18
N PHE A 188 -13.40 -24.70 14.92
CA PHE A 188 -13.09 -25.45 13.71
C PHE A 188 -12.63 -26.86 14.08
N GLY A 189 -13.40 -27.86 13.67
CA GLY A 189 -12.99 -29.27 13.82
C GLY A 189 -11.89 -29.60 12.83
N VAL A 190 -10.75 -30.10 13.29
CA VAL A 190 -9.59 -30.35 12.43
C VAL A 190 -8.85 -31.60 12.91
N ALA A 191 -8.45 -32.47 11.98
CA ALA A 191 -7.79 -33.73 12.31
C ALA A 191 -6.30 -33.59 12.70
N SER A 192 -5.68 -32.44 12.40
CA SER A 192 -4.27 -32.15 12.70
C SER A 192 -4.03 -31.92 14.20
N SER A 193 -2.87 -32.38 14.68
CA SER A 193 -2.53 -32.54 16.10
C SER A 193 -1.58 -31.50 16.70
N GLY A 194 -1.33 -30.35 16.04
CA GLY A 194 -0.73 -29.21 16.76
C GLY A 194 0.18 -28.25 16.00
N GLY A 195 0.29 -28.37 14.68
CA GLY A 195 1.13 -27.50 13.84
C GLY A 195 0.36 -26.40 13.11
N LEU A 196 -0.87 -26.08 13.53
CA LEU A 196 -1.76 -25.21 12.76
C LEU A 196 -1.38 -23.72 12.86
N VAL A 197 -1.18 -23.09 11.71
CA VAL A 197 -0.96 -21.65 11.54
C VAL A 197 -2.17 -21.08 10.79
N PRO A 198 -2.93 -20.14 11.39
CA PRO A 198 -4.09 -19.58 10.72
C PRO A 198 -3.66 -18.52 9.69
N SER A 199 -4.14 -18.67 8.45
CA SER A 199 -4.15 -17.63 7.43
C SER A 199 -5.42 -16.80 7.61
N LEU A 200 -5.29 -15.60 8.17
CA LEU A 200 -6.41 -14.75 8.57
C LEU A 200 -6.61 -13.59 7.60
N LEU A 201 -7.87 -13.15 7.46
CA LEU A 201 -8.26 -12.02 6.62
C LEU A 201 -7.81 -12.19 5.15
N ARG A 202 -7.89 -13.44 4.65
CA ARG A 202 -7.51 -13.80 3.27
C ARG A 202 -8.20 -12.94 2.23
N GLY A 203 -7.47 -12.61 1.17
CA GLY A 203 -7.92 -11.63 0.18
C GLY A 203 -8.33 -10.27 0.78
N PHE A 204 -7.87 -9.93 1.99
CA PHE A 204 -8.25 -8.74 2.75
C PHE A 204 -9.78 -8.60 2.87
N SER A 205 -10.43 -9.60 3.46
CA SER A 205 -11.89 -9.75 3.43
C SER A 205 -12.67 -8.61 4.10
N ALA A 206 -12.02 -7.77 4.91
CA ALA A 206 -12.56 -6.54 5.46
C ALA A 206 -11.46 -5.46 5.61
N PRO A 207 -11.79 -4.16 5.49
CA PRO A 207 -10.81 -3.06 5.59
C PRO A 207 -10.49 -2.71 7.05
N VAL A 208 -9.80 -3.62 7.75
CA VAL A 208 -9.47 -3.50 9.18
C VAL A 208 -7.96 -3.60 9.44
N LEU A 209 -7.53 -3.11 10.60
CA LEU A 209 -6.20 -3.35 11.15
C LEU A 209 -6.20 -4.68 11.91
N LEU A 210 -5.57 -5.71 11.35
CA LEU A 210 -5.42 -7.01 12.01
C LEU A 210 -4.32 -6.95 13.09
N ASP A 211 -4.64 -7.40 14.29
CA ASP A 211 -3.73 -7.66 15.40
C ASP A 211 -3.75 -9.16 15.73
N ALA A 212 -2.77 -9.90 15.23
CA ALA A 212 -2.63 -11.34 15.40
C ALA A 212 -1.23 -11.66 15.95
N PRO A 213 -1.10 -12.59 16.91
CA PRO A 213 0.17 -12.93 17.56
C PRO A 213 1.02 -13.90 16.74
N HIS A 214 1.08 -13.75 15.41
CA HIS A 214 1.95 -14.56 14.57
C HIS A 214 3.42 -14.29 14.89
N THR A 215 4.21 -15.35 15.08
CA THR A 215 5.67 -15.22 15.24
C THR A 215 6.36 -14.96 13.89
N PRO A 216 7.63 -14.53 13.87
CA PRO A 216 8.40 -14.47 12.63
C PRO A 216 8.33 -15.75 11.79
N GLU A 217 8.38 -16.92 12.44
CA GLU A 217 8.34 -18.25 11.82
C GLU A 217 6.95 -18.64 11.33
N ASP A 218 5.88 -18.15 11.95
CA ASP A 218 4.52 -18.26 11.41
C ASP A 218 4.43 -17.49 10.08
N LEU A 219 4.88 -16.23 10.07
CA LEU A 219 4.81 -15.38 8.90
C LEU A 219 5.71 -15.87 7.75
N ALA A 220 6.92 -16.35 8.06
CA ALA A 220 7.80 -16.96 7.06
C ALA A 220 7.21 -18.25 6.48
N PHE A 221 6.52 -19.05 7.30
CA PHE A 221 5.82 -20.25 6.84
C PHE A 221 4.66 -19.89 5.89
N LEU A 222 3.81 -18.92 6.27
CA LEU A 222 2.72 -18.45 5.43
C LEU A 222 3.21 -17.85 4.11
N LEU A 223 4.26 -17.00 4.13
CA LEU A 223 4.88 -16.47 2.90
C LEU A 223 5.28 -17.59 1.93
N ALA A 224 5.84 -18.68 2.46
CA ALA A 224 6.33 -19.81 1.67
C ALA A 224 5.23 -20.78 1.21
N ARG A 225 4.16 -20.97 1.99
CA ARG A 225 3.25 -22.12 1.84
C ARG A 225 1.77 -21.79 1.72
N ASP A 226 1.34 -20.56 2.01
CA ASP A 226 -0.04 -20.15 1.85
C ASP A 226 -0.47 -20.25 0.37
N ASP A 227 -1.69 -20.72 0.10
CA ASP A 227 -2.22 -20.85 -1.27
C ASP A 227 -3.05 -19.63 -1.72
N ASP A 228 -3.37 -18.71 -0.80
CA ASP A 228 -3.94 -17.39 -1.16
C ASP A 228 -2.78 -16.42 -1.51
N PRO A 229 -2.68 -15.95 -2.77
CA PRO A 229 -1.60 -15.05 -3.19
C PRO A 229 -1.49 -13.79 -2.34
N PHE A 230 -2.64 -13.24 -1.92
CA PHE A 230 -2.68 -12.06 -1.07
C PHE A 230 -2.15 -12.36 0.34
N ALA A 231 -2.61 -13.45 0.98
CA ALA A 231 -2.14 -13.82 2.32
C ALA A 231 -0.65 -14.15 2.36
N ARG A 232 -0.10 -14.81 1.31
CA ARG A 232 1.36 -14.98 1.16
C ARG A 232 2.09 -13.64 1.18
N PHE A 233 1.62 -12.70 0.35
CA PHE A 233 2.20 -11.36 0.28
C PHE A 233 2.07 -10.65 1.63
N ASP A 234 0.90 -10.70 2.26
CA ASP A 234 0.63 -10.02 3.52
C ASP A 234 1.49 -10.56 4.68
N ALA A 235 1.72 -11.87 4.71
CA ALA A 235 2.64 -12.50 5.65
C ALA A 235 4.08 -11.99 5.46
N GLY A 236 4.54 -11.90 4.20
CA GLY A 236 5.85 -11.31 3.88
C GLY A 236 5.96 -9.84 4.27
N GLN A 237 4.94 -9.03 3.99
CA GLN A 237 4.90 -7.63 4.42
C GLN A 237 4.89 -7.48 5.94
N SER A 238 4.14 -8.34 6.65
CA SER A 238 4.06 -8.31 8.10
C SER A 238 5.39 -8.69 8.74
N LEU A 239 6.07 -9.72 8.22
CA LEU A 239 7.41 -10.11 8.67
C LEU A 239 8.43 -9.00 8.42
N ALA A 240 8.40 -8.40 7.22
CA ALA A 240 9.28 -7.29 6.88
C ALA A 240 9.02 -6.04 7.72
N LEU A 241 7.75 -5.73 8.02
CA LEU A 241 7.40 -4.61 8.90
C LEU A 241 7.83 -4.87 10.34
N MET A 242 7.73 -6.12 10.82
CA MET A 242 8.24 -6.53 12.13
C MET A 242 9.76 -6.36 12.22
N ALA A 243 10.50 -6.79 11.20
CA ALA A 243 11.95 -6.57 11.11
C ALA A 243 12.33 -5.09 11.08
N LEU A 244 11.63 -4.28 10.26
CA LEU A 244 11.84 -2.83 10.18
C LEU A 244 11.54 -2.12 11.50
N GLU A 245 10.46 -2.49 12.17
CA GLU A 245 10.05 -1.92 13.46
C GLU A 245 11.04 -2.29 14.58
N ALA A 246 11.45 -3.56 14.64
CA ALA A 246 12.49 -4.02 15.57
C ALA A 246 13.79 -3.25 15.33
N ARG A 247 14.23 -3.13 14.08
CA ARG A 247 15.43 -2.37 13.72
C ARG A 247 15.32 -0.90 14.07
N TYR A 248 14.17 -0.27 13.77
CA TYR A 248 13.90 1.10 14.19
C TYR A 248 14.03 1.22 15.70
N ARG A 249 13.55 0.27 16.51
CA ARG A 249 13.64 0.33 17.97
C ARG A 249 14.97 -0.18 18.58
N GLY A 250 15.90 -0.70 17.77
CA GLY A 250 17.18 -1.26 18.25
C GLY A 250 17.07 -2.68 18.80
N GLY A 251 16.19 -3.51 18.22
CA GLY A 251 16.00 -4.92 18.57
C GLY A 251 17.15 -5.84 18.13
N ASP A 252 17.00 -7.13 18.42
CA ASP A 252 18.04 -8.18 18.29
C ASP A 252 18.19 -8.80 16.88
N GLY A 253 17.39 -8.34 15.92
CA GLY A 253 17.42 -8.78 14.53
C GLY A 253 16.87 -10.19 14.28
N GLU A 254 16.09 -10.79 15.20
CA GLU A 254 15.44 -12.09 14.96
C GLU A 254 14.58 -12.10 13.69
N ALA A 255 13.61 -11.19 13.61
CA ALA A 255 12.73 -11.08 12.45
C ALA A 255 13.49 -10.80 11.15
N GLU A 256 14.61 -10.06 11.21
CA GLU A 256 15.48 -9.79 10.06
C GLU A 256 16.18 -11.07 9.55
N ARG A 257 16.69 -11.91 10.46
CA ARG A 257 17.28 -13.21 10.09
C ARG A 257 16.24 -14.15 9.47
N VAL A 258 15.05 -14.21 10.06
CA VAL A 258 13.95 -15.06 9.56
C VAL A 258 13.49 -14.58 8.18
N LEU A 259 13.36 -13.27 7.98
CA LEU A 259 13.03 -12.67 6.69
C LEU A 259 14.07 -12.98 5.60
N SER A 260 15.36 -12.90 5.94
CA SER A 260 16.45 -13.25 5.02
C SER A 260 16.33 -14.68 4.51
N GLY A 261 16.11 -15.64 5.42
CA GLY A 261 15.87 -17.05 5.06
C GLY A 261 14.60 -17.25 4.24
N ALA A 262 13.53 -16.49 4.53
CA ALA A 262 12.28 -16.58 3.78
C ALA A 262 12.44 -16.05 2.35
N PHE A 263 13.16 -14.94 2.14
CA PHE A 263 13.45 -14.39 0.81
C PHE A 263 14.36 -15.32 0.00
N ALA A 264 15.39 -15.92 0.62
CA ALA A 264 16.21 -16.94 -0.02
C ALA A 264 15.35 -18.12 -0.52
N ARG A 265 14.37 -18.55 0.28
CA ARG A 265 13.44 -19.61 -0.13
C ARG A 265 12.55 -19.19 -1.30
N VAL A 266 12.02 -17.97 -1.30
CA VAL A 266 11.22 -17.46 -2.43
C VAL A 266 12.06 -17.39 -3.72
N LEU A 267 13.34 -17.01 -3.63
CA LEU A 267 14.25 -17.00 -4.79
C LEU A 267 14.57 -18.42 -5.30
N ALA A 268 14.74 -19.38 -4.39
CA ALA A 268 14.99 -20.78 -4.74
C ALA A 268 13.75 -21.47 -5.33
N GLU A 269 12.55 -21.10 -4.87
CA GLU A 269 11.26 -21.68 -5.25
C GLU A 269 10.32 -20.59 -5.83
N LEU A 270 10.78 -19.87 -6.87
CA LEU A 270 10.00 -18.77 -7.44
C LEU A 270 8.61 -19.25 -7.93
N PRO A 271 7.51 -18.56 -7.53
CA PRO A 271 6.17 -18.85 -8.05
C PRO A 271 6.11 -18.86 -9.58
N GLU A 272 5.20 -19.67 -10.13
CA GLU A 272 4.90 -19.69 -11.56
C GLU A 272 4.40 -18.32 -12.04
N ASP A 273 3.50 -17.69 -11.27
CA ASP A 273 3.14 -16.29 -11.46
C ASP A 273 4.33 -15.39 -11.06
N ARG A 274 5.09 -14.96 -12.07
CA ARG A 274 6.27 -14.10 -11.90
C ARG A 274 5.91 -12.70 -11.40
N ALA A 275 4.68 -12.22 -11.65
CA ALA A 275 4.22 -10.95 -11.09
C ALA A 275 4.02 -11.09 -9.57
N LEU A 276 3.43 -12.20 -9.12
CA LEU A 276 3.34 -12.51 -7.69
C LEU A 276 4.74 -12.64 -7.07
N ALA A 277 5.66 -13.36 -7.72
CA ALA A 277 7.03 -13.49 -7.24
C ALA A 277 7.72 -12.12 -6.99
N ALA A 278 7.48 -11.16 -7.88
CA ALA A 278 7.99 -9.79 -7.74
C ALA A 278 7.41 -9.08 -6.50
N GLU A 279 6.12 -9.30 -6.18
CA GLU A 279 5.47 -8.73 -4.99
C GLU A 279 5.88 -9.45 -3.70
N LEU A 280 6.09 -10.77 -3.71
CA LEU A 280 6.57 -11.51 -2.52
C LEU A 280 7.97 -11.06 -2.06
N LEU A 281 8.79 -10.58 -3.00
CA LEU A 281 10.12 -10.02 -2.73
C LEU A 281 10.10 -8.51 -2.45
N ALA A 282 8.92 -7.92 -2.22
CA ALA A 282 8.78 -6.50 -1.91
C ALA A 282 9.01 -6.20 -0.43
N LEU A 283 9.71 -5.10 -0.13
CA LEU A 283 9.69 -4.51 1.20
C LEU A 283 8.50 -3.56 1.35
N PRO A 284 7.92 -3.45 2.56
CA PRO A 284 6.98 -2.38 2.89
C PRO A 284 7.59 -1.02 2.62
N THR A 285 6.77 -0.05 2.19
CA THR A 285 7.26 1.31 1.96
C THR A 285 7.73 1.99 3.25
N ARG A 286 8.58 3.00 3.12
CA ARG A 286 9.01 3.83 4.27
C ARG A 286 7.84 4.51 4.98
N ASN A 287 6.78 4.85 4.24
CA ASN A 287 5.56 5.40 4.82
C ASN A 287 4.83 4.36 5.70
N ARG A 288 4.79 3.08 5.30
CA ARG A 288 4.23 2.01 6.15
C ARG A 288 4.99 1.87 7.47
N LEU A 289 6.31 1.92 7.44
CA LEU A 289 7.12 1.95 8.66
C LEU A 289 6.80 3.19 9.51
N ALA A 290 6.81 4.38 8.90
CA ALA A 290 6.53 5.64 9.58
C ALA A 290 5.16 5.64 10.30
N GLU A 291 4.10 5.10 9.68
CA GLU A 291 2.80 4.95 10.34
C GLU A 291 2.86 4.01 11.55
N LYS A 292 3.62 2.90 11.45
CA LYS A 292 3.74 1.89 12.50
C LYS A 292 4.50 2.42 13.72
N VAL A 293 5.49 3.28 13.51
CA VAL A 293 6.33 3.84 14.58
C VAL A 293 5.99 5.28 14.94
N ALA A 294 4.85 5.81 14.49
CA ALA A 294 4.45 7.18 14.79
C ALA A 294 4.26 7.42 16.31
N PRO A 295 4.65 8.58 16.86
CA PRO A 295 5.39 9.66 16.18
C PRO A 295 6.83 9.24 15.84
N PHE A 296 7.31 9.62 14.66
CA PHE A 296 8.53 9.06 14.08
C PHE A 296 9.62 10.10 13.77
N ASP A 297 10.88 9.64 13.80
CA ASP A 297 12.06 10.34 13.28
C ASP A 297 12.26 9.94 11.79
N PRO A 298 12.15 10.89 10.83
CA PRO A 298 12.29 10.59 9.40
C PRO A 298 13.66 10.00 9.02
N LEU A 299 14.75 10.45 9.64
CA LEU A 299 16.09 9.96 9.32
C LEU A 299 16.30 8.55 9.89
N ARG A 300 15.72 8.26 11.06
CA ARG A 300 15.74 6.92 11.64
C ARG A 300 14.87 5.94 10.83
N VAL A 301 13.72 6.36 10.32
CA VAL A 301 12.91 5.58 9.37
C VAL A 301 13.72 5.26 8.11
N ASP A 302 14.35 6.26 7.49
CA ASP A 302 15.16 6.06 6.28
C ASP A 302 16.34 5.10 6.51
N SER A 303 17.13 5.35 7.54
CA SER A 303 18.32 4.54 7.86
C SER A 303 17.95 3.10 8.26
N SER A 304 16.84 2.89 8.96
CA SER A 304 16.34 1.54 9.27
C SER A 304 15.94 0.80 8.01
N TRP A 305 15.18 1.45 7.11
CA TRP A 305 14.72 0.84 5.86
C TRP A 305 15.87 0.51 4.91
N ARG A 306 16.77 1.48 4.66
CA ARG A 306 17.94 1.26 3.79
C ARG A 306 18.93 0.25 4.39
N GLY A 307 19.07 0.26 5.72
CA GLY A 307 19.88 -0.71 6.46
C GLY A 307 19.37 -2.13 6.25
N LEU A 308 18.09 -2.38 6.56
CA LEU A 308 17.48 -3.69 6.35
C LEU A 308 17.61 -4.14 4.90
N ARG A 309 17.30 -3.26 3.93
CA ARG A 309 17.42 -3.60 2.51
C ARG A 309 18.85 -4.03 2.15
N ARG A 310 19.88 -3.33 2.60
CA ARG A 310 21.28 -3.71 2.32
C ARG A 310 21.64 -5.06 2.95
N ASP A 311 21.25 -5.26 4.20
CA ASP A 311 21.61 -6.44 4.98
C ASP A 311 20.91 -7.71 4.46
N LEU A 312 19.70 -7.57 3.90
CA LEU A 312 19.01 -8.64 3.17
C LEU A 312 19.61 -8.89 1.77
N ALA A 313 19.98 -7.82 1.06
CA ALA A 313 20.41 -7.92 -0.34
C ALA A 313 21.77 -8.63 -0.48
N GLY A 314 22.73 -8.29 0.39
CA GLY A 314 24.11 -8.77 0.31
C GLY A 314 24.24 -10.30 0.23
N PRO A 315 23.68 -11.07 1.18
CA PRO A 315 23.73 -12.54 1.16
C PRO A 315 23.06 -13.17 -0.05
N LEU A 316 22.10 -12.48 -0.69
CA LEU A 316 21.32 -12.98 -1.80
C LEU A 316 21.95 -12.67 -3.17
N ALA A 317 23.09 -11.99 -3.24
CA ALA A 317 23.66 -11.50 -4.50
C ALA A 317 23.81 -12.59 -5.58
N ALA A 318 24.32 -13.78 -5.20
CA ALA A 318 24.48 -14.90 -6.13
C ALA A 318 23.14 -15.45 -6.63
N ASP A 319 22.17 -15.61 -5.70
CA ASP A 319 20.82 -16.10 -6.03
C ASP A 319 20.06 -15.09 -6.90
N LEU A 320 20.24 -13.79 -6.67
CA LEU A 320 19.68 -12.71 -7.49
C LEU A 320 20.21 -12.76 -8.92
N CYS A 321 21.53 -12.97 -9.10
CA CYS A 321 22.12 -13.13 -10.43
C CYS A 321 21.57 -14.38 -11.14
N ALA A 322 21.55 -15.52 -10.46
CA ALA A 322 21.03 -16.77 -11.01
C ALA A 322 19.54 -16.63 -11.40
N ALA A 323 18.73 -15.99 -10.56
CA ALA A 323 17.32 -15.73 -10.85
C ALA A 323 17.17 -14.78 -12.05
N LEU A 324 17.97 -13.72 -12.15
CA LEU A 324 17.97 -12.79 -13.30
C LEU A 324 18.34 -13.49 -14.60
N ASP A 325 19.35 -14.37 -14.57
CA ASP A 325 19.82 -15.12 -15.75
C ASP A 325 18.74 -16.10 -16.25
N GLY A 326 17.87 -16.58 -15.36
CA GLY A 326 16.72 -17.42 -15.70
C GLY A 326 15.50 -16.68 -16.26
N ILE A 327 15.48 -15.34 -16.30
CA ILE A 327 14.31 -14.58 -16.82
C ILE A 327 14.39 -14.42 -18.32
N GLU A 328 13.62 -15.24 -19.03
CA GLU A 328 13.42 -15.15 -20.47
C GLU A 328 12.17 -14.33 -20.82
N VAL A 329 12.30 -13.39 -21.75
CA VAL A 329 11.18 -12.70 -22.39
C VAL A 329 11.47 -12.64 -23.90
N PRO A 330 11.11 -13.67 -24.66
CA PRO A 330 11.54 -13.81 -26.05
C PRO A 330 10.77 -12.90 -27.01
N GLY A 331 11.46 -12.41 -28.04
CA GLY A 331 10.84 -11.66 -29.14
C GLY A 331 10.54 -10.19 -28.81
N PRO A 332 9.80 -9.49 -29.70
CA PRO A 332 9.44 -8.09 -29.50
C PRO A 332 8.44 -7.93 -28.36
N TRP A 333 8.37 -6.72 -27.78
CA TRP A 333 7.41 -6.40 -26.71
C TRP A 333 5.95 -6.78 -27.04
N ARG A 334 5.28 -7.40 -26.05
CA ARG A 334 3.85 -7.77 -26.07
C ARG A 334 3.23 -7.56 -24.70
N PRO A 335 1.94 -7.18 -24.61
CA PRO A 335 1.22 -7.02 -23.35
C PRO A 335 0.60 -8.35 -22.86
N GLU A 336 1.38 -9.44 -22.85
CA GLU A 336 0.93 -10.76 -22.39
C GLU A 336 1.24 -10.93 -20.89
N ILE A 337 0.33 -11.57 -20.14
CA ILE A 337 0.45 -11.71 -18.68
C ILE A 337 1.79 -12.36 -18.25
N PRO A 338 2.25 -13.47 -18.87
CA PRO A 338 3.55 -14.07 -18.52
C PRO A 338 4.74 -13.12 -18.76
N ASP A 339 4.75 -12.40 -19.88
CA ASP A 339 5.80 -11.44 -20.24
C ASP A 339 5.82 -10.25 -19.27
N MET A 340 4.65 -9.75 -18.90
CA MET A 340 4.50 -8.67 -17.93
C MET A 340 5.03 -9.10 -16.55
N GLY A 341 4.68 -10.31 -16.10
CA GLY A 341 5.18 -10.87 -14.84
C GLY A 341 6.70 -11.06 -14.85
N ALA A 342 7.26 -11.58 -15.94
CA ALA A 342 8.71 -11.74 -16.08
C ALA A 342 9.46 -10.40 -16.03
N ARG A 343 8.93 -9.35 -16.69
CA ARG A 343 9.49 -7.99 -16.60
C ARG A 343 9.36 -7.39 -15.19
N ALA A 344 8.24 -7.61 -14.51
CA ALA A 344 8.04 -7.16 -13.13
C ALA A 344 9.06 -7.82 -12.18
N LEU A 345 9.27 -9.14 -12.31
CA LEU A 345 10.29 -9.85 -11.55
C LEU A 345 11.69 -9.34 -11.85
N ARG A 346 12.04 -9.15 -13.14
CA ARG A 346 13.34 -8.57 -13.53
C ARG A 346 13.58 -7.20 -12.88
N ALA A 347 12.59 -6.32 -12.91
CA ALA A 347 12.67 -5.01 -12.27
C ALA A 347 12.94 -5.13 -10.76
N ARG A 348 12.20 -6.01 -10.07
CA ARG A 348 12.39 -6.26 -8.64
C ARG A 348 13.79 -6.80 -8.32
N LEU A 349 14.27 -7.79 -9.08
CA LEU A 349 15.58 -8.38 -8.86
C LEU A 349 16.72 -7.39 -9.14
N LEU A 350 16.59 -6.53 -10.16
CA LEU A 350 17.56 -5.46 -10.43
C LEU A 350 17.62 -4.43 -9.30
N GLN A 351 16.49 -4.10 -8.66
CA GLN A 351 16.47 -3.24 -7.47
C GLN A 351 17.22 -3.89 -6.30
N TRP A 352 17.05 -5.18 -6.07
CA TRP A 352 17.79 -5.90 -5.05
C TRP A 352 19.28 -6.00 -5.37
N LEU A 353 19.62 -6.34 -6.62
CA LEU A 353 21.01 -6.47 -7.05
C LEU A 353 21.76 -5.13 -7.00
N ALA A 354 21.11 -4.01 -7.34
CA ALA A 354 21.69 -2.68 -7.21
C ALA A 354 22.07 -2.33 -5.76
N ALA A 355 21.33 -2.85 -4.78
CA ALA A 355 21.66 -2.71 -3.37
C ALA A 355 22.71 -3.74 -2.88
N ALA A 356 22.72 -4.95 -3.45
CA ALA A 356 23.61 -6.05 -3.07
C ALA A 356 25.03 -5.91 -3.65
N SER A 357 25.12 -5.65 -4.95
CA SER A 357 26.34 -5.60 -5.75
C SER A 357 26.22 -4.52 -6.83
N PRO A 358 26.53 -3.26 -6.51
CA PRO A 358 26.44 -2.13 -7.45
C PRO A 358 27.21 -2.33 -8.76
N GLU A 359 28.35 -3.02 -8.72
CA GLU A 359 29.18 -3.32 -9.90
C GLU A 359 28.45 -4.28 -10.86
N GLU A 360 27.98 -5.42 -10.35
CA GLU A 360 27.25 -6.42 -11.14
C GLU A 360 25.92 -5.86 -11.66
N ALA A 361 25.22 -5.08 -10.83
CA ALA A 361 24.00 -4.39 -11.23
C ALA A 361 24.25 -3.40 -12.37
N THR A 362 25.36 -2.64 -12.33
CA THR A 362 25.69 -1.63 -13.35
C THR A 362 25.81 -2.26 -14.73
N ALA A 363 26.52 -3.37 -14.86
CA ALA A 363 26.68 -4.07 -16.13
C ALA A 363 25.32 -4.52 -16.70
N ARG A 364 24.45 -5.10 -15.86
CA ARG A 364 23.13 -5.60 -16.25
C ARG A 364 22.15 -4.47 -16.58
N ILE A 365 22.19 -3.37 -15.82
CA ILE A 365 21.41 -2.16 -16.06
C ILE A 365 21.75 -1.55 -17.42
N LEU A 366 23.04 -1.36 -17.71
CA LEU A 366 23.48 -0.80 -19.00
C LEU A 366 23.06 -1.69 -20.17
N HIS A 367 23.21 -3.01 -20.01
CA HIS A 367 22.76 -3.98 -21.00
C HIS A 367 21.25 -3.89 -21.26
N LEU A 368 20.43 -3.92 -20.21
CA LEU A 368 18.97 -3.86 -20.32
C LEU A 368 18.51 -2.52 -20.91
N TYR A 369 19.01 -1.39 -20.39
CA TYR A 369 18.62 -0.05 -20.83
C TYR A 369 18.91 0.17 -22.32
N THR A 370 20.10 -0.25 -22.77
CA THR A 370 20.54 -0.08 -24.16
C THR A 370 19.70 -0.93 -25.13
N ARG A 371 19.34 -2.15 -24.72
CA ARG A 371 18.62 -3.10 -25.58
C ARG A 371 17.11 -3.03 -25.45
N ALA A 372 16.57 -2.37 -24.43
CA ALA A 372 15.14 -2.25 -24.21
C ALA A 372 14.45 -1.67 -25.46
N ASP A 373 13.48 -2.41 -25.99
CA ASP A 373 12.60 -1.99 -27.09
C ASP A 373 11.30 -1.35 -26.58
N ASN A 374 11.10 -1.34 -25.26
CA ASN A 374 9.90 -0.87 -24.58
C ASN A 374 10.25 -0.01 -23.35
N LEU A 375 9.25 0.72 -22.86
CA LEU A 375 9.42 1.64 -21.72
C LEU A 375 9.59 0.88 -20.38
N THR A 376 8.92 -0.26 -20.21
CA THR A 376 8.95 -1.03 -18.95
C THR A 376 10.37 -1.49 -18.63
N ASP A 377 11.05 -2.15 -19.58
CA ASP A 377 12.42 -2.62 -19.40
C ASP A 377 13.41 -1.45 -19.24
N ARG A 378 13.19 -0.35 -19.97
CA ARG A 378 14.04 0.84 -19.86
C ARG A 378 13.94 1.50 -18.49
N LEU A 379 12.73 1.63 -17.94
CA LEU A 379 12.52 2.14 -16.59
C LEU A 379 13.01 1.16 -15.52
N ALA A 380 12.83 -0.15 -15.73
CA ALA A 380 13.34 -1.19 -14.83
C ALA A 380 14.87 -1.13 -14.65
N ALA A 381 15.60 -0.66 -15.67
CA ALA A 381 17.02 -0.39 -15.58
C ALA A 381 17.33 0.98 -14.94
N LEU A 382 16.61 2.03 -15.36
CA LEU A 382 16.87 3.41 -14.94
C LEU A 382 16.54 3.68 -13.47
N GLU A 383 15.42 3.14 -12.97
CA GLU A 383 14.95 3.35 -11.60
C GLU A 383 15.97 2.93 -10.53
N PRO A 384 16.49 1.69 -10.51
CA PRO A 384 17.48 1.29 -9.51
C PRO A 384 18.79 2.05 -9.65
N ALA A 385 19.22 2.38 -10.88
CA ALA A 385 20.41 3.21 -11.09
C ALA A 385 20.26 4.59 -10.43
N ALA A 386 19.14 5.27 -10.68
CA ALA A 386 18.85 6.58 -10.12
C ALA A 386 18.64 6.53 -8.60
N PHE A 387 18.00 5.49 -8.08
CA PHE A 387 17.70 5.34 -6.66
C PHE A 387 18.95 5.06 -5.81
N GLU A 388 19.84 4.16 -6.26
CA GLU A 388 21.09 3.85 -5.56
C GLU A 388 22.21 4.85 -5.86
N GLY A 389 22.03 5.73 -6.86
CA GLY A 389 23.05 6.68 -7.28
C GLY A 389 24.25 6.00 -7.93
N LEU A 390 23.98 4.99 -8.77
CA LEU A 390 25.03 4.28 -9.52
C LEU A 390 25.71 5.21 -10.52
N GLU A 391 26.96 4.90 -10.86
CA GLU A 391 27.79 5.69 -11.80
C GLU A 391 27.06 6.08 -13.10
N PRO A 392 26.37 5.18 -13.83
CA PRO A 392 25.70 5.55 -15.09
C PRO A 392 24.40 6.36 -14.90
N ALA A 393 23.93 6.59 -13.68
CA ALA A 393 22.58 7.14 -13.44
C ALA A 393 22.36 8.50 -14.11
N GLU A 394 23.34 9.42 -14.05
CA GLU A 394 23.21 10.74 -14.67
C GLU A 394 23.16 10.66 -16.20
N GLU A 395 24.01 9.82 -16.80
CA GLU A 395 24.01 9.62 -18.26
C GLU A 395 22.68 9.02 -18.73
N LEU A 396 22.17 8.01 -18.04
CA LEU A 396 20.91 7.36 -18.38
C LEU A 396 19.72 8.31 -18.19
N LEU A 397 19.71 9.17 -17.17
CA LEU A 397 18.69 10.19 -16.96
C LEU A 397 18.69 11.23 -18.08
N GLU A 398 19.86 11.69 -18.51
CA GLU A 398 19.98 12.66 -19.61
C GLU A 398 19.58 12.03 -20.95
N ASP A 399 20.03 10.81 -21.23
CA ASP A 399 19.61 10.08 -22.43
C ASP A 399 18.09 9.86 -22.45
N PHE A 400 17.48 9.47 -21.34
CA PHE A 400 16.03 9.32 -21.24
C PHE A 400 15.32 10.64 -21.55
N ARG A 401 15.78 11.76 -20.98
CA ARG A 401 15.22 13.08 -21.26
C ARG A 401 15.36 13.47 -22.72
N ARG A 402 16.53 13.26 -23.32
CA ARG A 402 16.78 13.56 -24.74
C ARG A 402 15.86 12.75 -25.65
N ARG A 403 15.63 11.47 -25.35
CA ARG A 403 14.77 10.59 -26.14
C ARG A 403 13.29 10.92 -25.99
N PHE A 404 12.83 11.18 -24.77
CA PHE A 404 11.39 11.22 -24.44
C PHE A 404 10.89 12.58 -23.94
N GLY A 405 11.74 13.61 -23.88
CA GLY A 405 11.39 14.91 -23.33
C GLY A 405 10.32 15.67 -24.11
N HIS A 406 10.06 15.27 -25.37
CA HIS A 406 8.96 15.80 -26.16
C HIS A 406 7.59 15.21 -25.79
N GLU A 407 7.57 14.02 -25.18
CA GLU A 407 6.34 13.33 -24.75
C GLU A 407 5.98 13.70 -23.31
N PRO A 408 4.88 14.46 -23.06
CA PRO A 408 4.61 15.04 -21.75
C PRO A 408 4.57 14.02 -20.60
N LEU A 409 3.93 12.86 -20.81
CA LEU A 409 3.79 11.82 -19.78
C LEU A 409 5.10 11.11 -19.47
N LEU A 410 6.02 11.02 -20.45
CA LEU A 410 7.33 10.41 -20.23
C LEU A 410 8.28 11.41 -19.56
N LEU A 411 8.19 12.68 -19.95
CA LEU A 411 8.88 13.74 -19.22
C LEU A 411 8.41 13.82 -17.77
N ASP A 412 7.12 13.62 -17.48
CA ASP A 412 6.60 13.53 -16.11
C ASP A 412 7.28 12.38 -15.33
N LYS A 413 7.47 11.19 -15.95
CA LYS A 413 8.24 10.10 -15.31
C LYS A 413 9.67 10.51 -15.01
N TRP A 414 10.33 11.21 -15.92
CA TRP A 414 11.69 11.72 -15.70
C TRP A 414 11.74 12.72 -14.52
N TYR A 415 10.79 13.66 -14.43
CA TYR A 415 10.68 14.58 -13.29
C TYR A 415 10.47 13.83 -11.97
N ALA A 416 9.64 12.79 -11.96
CA ALA A 416 9.43 11.95 -10.79
C ALA A 416 10.71 11.21 -10.37
N LEU A 417 11.48 10.66 -11.31
CA LEU A 417 12.77 10.02 -11.02
C LEU A 417 13.75 11.00 -10.39
N GLN A 418 13.86 12.22 -10.92
CA GLN A 418 14.71 13.25 -10.35
C GLN A 418 14.26 13.66 -8.93
N ALA A 419 12.95 13.78 -8.71
CA ALA A 419 12.37 14.13 -7.42
C ALA A 419 12.62 13.08 -6.33
N ARG A 420 12.79 11.80 -6.69
CA ARG A 420 13.06 10.68 -5.77
C ARG A 420 14.51 10.61 -5.29
N ARG A 421 15.44 11.32 -5.93
CA ARG A 421 16.88 11.23 -5.61
C ARG A 421 17.19 11.93 -4.28
N GLU A 422 17.74 11.18 -3.33
CA GLU A 422 17.86 11.59 -1.92
C GLU A 422 19.29 11.94 -1.50
N ASP A 423 19.90 12.90 -2.20
CA ASP A 423 21.21 13.45 -1.86
C ASP A 423 21.10 14.86 -1.24
N ALA A 424 22.25 15.44 -0.87
CA ALA A 424 22.33 16.74 -0.21
C ALA A 424 21.71 17.89 -1.03
N THR A 425 21.58 17.74 -2.35
CA THR A 425 21.06 18.75 -3.27
C THR A 425 19.59 18.52 -3.65
N ALA A 426 18.90 17.58 -3.01
CA ALA A 426 17.54 17.19 -3.39
C ALA A 426 16.55 18.37 -3.43
N VAL A 427 16.59 19.26 -2.43
CA VAL A 427 15.71 20.45 -2.36
C VAL A 427 16.05 21.41 -3.50
N GLU A 428 17.33 21.72 -3.67
CA GLU A 428 17.83 22.65 -4.69
C GLU A 428 17.54 22.13 -6.11
N ARG A 429 17.65 20.82 -6.32
CA ARG A 429 17.29 20.14 -7.58
C ARG A 429 15.81 20.32 -7.88
N VAL A 430 14.92 20.03 -6.93
CA VAL A 430 13.47 20.18 -7.14
C VAL A 430 13.10 21.64 -7.38
N GLU A 431 13.72 22.58 -6.66
CA GLU A 431 13.53 24.01 -6.88
C GLU A 431 13.99 24.43 -8.29
N ALA A 432 15.18 24.00 -8.73
CA ALA A 432 15.70 24.30 -10.07
C ALA A 432 14.82 23.70 -11.17
N LEU A 433 14.36 22.46 -11.00
CA LEU A 433 13.45 21.78 -11.92
C LEU A 433 12.11 22.51 -12.04
N SER A 434 11.59 23.08 -10.96
CA SER A 434 10.34 23.87 -10.99
C SER A 434 10.44 25.20 -11.78
N ARG A 435 11.68 25.61 -12.12
CA ARG A 435 12.01 26.80 -12.92
C ARG A 435 12.49 26.44 -14.33
N ALA A 436 12.59 25.16 -14.66
CA ALA A 436 13.05 24.73 -15.97
C ALA A 436 12.06 25.17 -17.06
N PRO A 437 12.52 25.49 -18.29
CA PRO A 437 11.65 25.97 -19.37
C PRO A 437 10.53 25.00 -19.76
N ASP A 438 10.78 23.70 -19.61
CA ASP A 438 9.82 22.64 -19.90
C ASP A 438 8.91 22.31 -18.70
N PHE A 439 9.10 22.91 -17.52
CA PHE A 439 8.22 22.76 -16.37
C PHE A 439 7.01 23.69 -16.45
N LEU A 440 5.86 23.13 -16.81
CA LEU A 440 4.62 23.87 -16.96
C LEU A 440 3.72 23.75 -15.73
N TRP A 441 3.63 24.80 -14.93
CA TRP A 441 2.73 24.86 -13.75
C TRP A 441 1.25 24.65 -14.08
N ARG A 442 0.82 24.98 -15.31
CA ARG A 442 -0.55 24.75 -15.77
C ARG A 442 -0.86 23.27 -16.04
N ASN A 443 0.15 22.40 -16.12
CA ASN A 443 -0.03 20.96 -16.28
C ASN A 443 -0.06 20.30 -14.89
N PRO A 444 -1.22 19.83 -14.41
CA PRO A 444 -1.33 19.18 -13.09
C PRO A 444 -0.44 17.95 -12.95
N ASN A 445 -0.25 17.17 -14.02
CA ASN A 445 0.57 15.96 -13.97
C ASN A 445 2.04 16.30 -13.77
N ARG A 446 2.54 17.36 -14.41
CA ARG A 446 3.92 17.85 -14.21
C ARG A 446 4.17 18.30 -12.78
N VAL A 447 3.23 19.06 -12.21
CA VAL A 447 3.32 19.53 -10.82
C VAL A 447 3.29 18.34 -9.84
N ARG A 448 2.40 17.35 -10.05
CA ARG A 448 2.36 16.13 -9.23
C ARG A 448 3.65 15.33 -9.35
N ALA A 449 4.11 15.09 -10.57
CA ALA A 449 5.32 14.32 -10.85
C ALA A 449 6.53 14.85 -10.08
N LEU A 450 6.67 16.17 -9.95
CA LEU A 450 7.76 16.79 -9.18
C LEU A 450 7.45 16.86 -7.67
N PHE A 451 6.39 17.57 -7.27
CA PHE A 451 6.17 17.94 -5.86
C PHE A 451 5.52 16.85 -5.02
N VAL A 452 4.54 16.10 -5.56
CA VAL A 452 3.95 14.97 -4.83
C VAL A 452 5.01 13.90 -4.62
N THR A 453 5.76 13.57 -5.67
CA THR A 453 6.86 12.59 -5.58
C THR A 453 7.93 13.01 -4.58
N PHE A 454 8.36 14.28 -4.60
CA PHE A 454 9.31 14.79 -3.62
C PHE A 454 8.80 14.61 -2.18
N ALA A 455 7.55 15.02 -1.90
CA ALA A 455 6.98 14.95 -0.56
C ALA A 455 6.75 13.50 -0.06
N GLN A 456 6.42 12.57 -0.96
CA GLN A 456 6.03 11.20 -0.58
C GLN A 456 7.18 10.19 -0.65
N ALA A 457 8.16 10.42 -1.52
CA ALA A 457 9.19 9.44 -1.86
C ALA A 457 10.62 9.93 -1.63
N ASN A 458 10.84 11.20 -1.25
CA ASN A 458 12.16 11.74 -0.92
C ASN A 458 12.23 12.15 0.56
N LEU A 459 12.39 11.16 1.44
CA LEU A 459 12.26 11.39 2.89
C LEU A 459 13.35 12.33 3.42
N ARG A 460 14.60 12.18 2.93
CA ARG A 460 15.74 13.01 3.33
C ARG A 460 15.62 14.46 2.87
N GLY A 461 15.15 14.68 1.64
CA GLY A 461 14.97 16.01 1.08
C GLY A 461 13.75 16.71 1.67
N PHE A 462 12.61 16.02 1.76
CA PHE A 462 11.38 16.61 2.28
C PHE A 462 11.49 16.95 3.77
N HIS A 463 12.04 16.04 4.58
CA HIS A 463 12.29 16.25 6.01
C HIS A 463 13.72 16.73 6.29
N ARG A 464 14.29 17.56 5.41
CA ARG A 464 15.62 18.14 5.66
C ARG A 464 15.61 18.91 7.00
N PRO A 465 16.60 18.75 7.89
CA PRO A 465 16.57 19.33 9.24
C PRO A 465 16.43 20.86 9.31
N ASP A 466 16.80 21.58 8.25
CA ASP A 466 16.64 23.04 8.13
C ASP A 466 15.20 23.47 7.75
N GLY A 467 14.28 22.52 7.56
CA GLY A 467 12.90 22.75 7.14
C GLY A 467 12.72 23.21 5.70
N ALA A 468 13.76 23.18 4.86
CA ALA A 468 13.69 23.72 3.50
C ALA A 468 12.74 22.94 2.60
N GLY A 469 12.65 21.62 2.76
CA GLY A 469 11.69 20.79 2.02
C GLY A 469 10.23 21.20 2.27
N TYR A 470 9.89 21.54 3.52
CA TYR A 470 8.54 22.02 3.87
C TYR A 470 8.25 23.39 3.25
N ARG A 471 9.20 24.32 3.33
CA ARG A 471 9.07 25.65 2.72
C ARG A 471 8.93 25.58 1.20
N LEU A 472 9.69 24.69 0.55
CA LEU A 472 9.61 24.46 -0.89
C LEU A 472 8.20 23.99 -1.29
N LEU A 473 7.64 23.00 -0.59
CA LEU A 473 6.29 22.51 -0.87
C LEU A 473 5.22 23.58 -0.57
N ALA A 474 5.32 24.29 0.56
CA ALA A 474 4.40 25.38 0.89
C ALA A 474 4.42 26.51 -0.15
N GLY A 475 5.59 26.83 -0.70
CA GLY A 475 5.74 27.77 -1.81
C GLY A 475 5.04 27.29 -3.08
N ALA A 476 5.19 26.00 -3.43
CA ALA A 476 4.52 25.39 -4.57
C ALA A 476 2.98 25.38 -4.41
N VAL A 477 2.48 25.03 -3.23
CA VAL A 477 1.05 25.06 -2.89
C VAL A 477 0.48 26.46 -3.11
N ALA A 478 1.11 27.49 -2.54
CA ALA A 478 0.63 28.86 -2.71
C ALA A 478 0.71 29.36 -4.16
N ARG A 479 1.70 28.91 -4.94
CA ARG A 479 1.83 29.30 -6.35
C ARG A 479 0.68 28.75 -7.18
N ILE A 480 0.30 27.49 -6.94
CA ILE A 480 -0.71 26.80 -7.74
C ILE A 480 -2.13 27.08 -7.26
N ASP A 481 -2.34 27.47 -5.99
CA ASP A 481 -3.66 27.74 -5.41
C ASP A 481 -4.54 28.67 -6.25
N ARG A 482 -3.97 29.75 -6.78
CA ARG A 482 -4.72 30.68 -7.64
C ARG A 482 -5.14 30.07 -8.97
N ASP A 483 -4.31 29.21 -9.54
CA ASP A 483 -4.50 28.69 -10.89
C ASP A 483 -5.24 27.33 -10.87
N ASN A 484 -5.11 26.56 -9.80
CA ASN A 484 -5.76 25.27 -9.56
C ASN A 484 -5.90 24.98 -8.05
N PRO A 485 -6.98 25.48 -7.40
CA PRO A 485 -7.29 25.26 -5.98
C PRO A 485 -7.31 23.78 -5.55
N GLN A 486 -7.90 22.92 -6.38
CA GLN A 486 -8.04 21.50 -6.07
C GLN A 486 -6.67 20.81 -5.98
N LEU A 487 -5.76 21.12 -6.91
CA LEU A 487 -4.39 20.61 -6.87
C LEU A 487 -3.61 21.17 -5.67
N ALA A 488 -3.82 22.44 -5.33
CA ALA A 488 -3.18 23.05 -4.15
C ALA A 488 -3.60 22.35 -2.85
N ALA A 489 -4.89 22.09 -2.68
CA ALA A 489 -5.44 21.34 -1.55
C ALA A 489 -4.82 19.93 -1.46
N GLN A 490 -4.66 19.22 -2.59
CA GLN A 490 -3.99 17.93 -2.65
C GLN A 490 -2.51 18.01 -2.24
N LEU A 491 -1.77 18.99 -2.78
CA LEU A 491 -0.35 19.20 -2.48
C LEU A 491 -0.08 19.65 -1.04
N ALA A 492 -1.06 20.25 -0.37
CA ALA A 492 -0.94 20.67 1.02
C ALA A 492 -0.99 19.48 2.00
N ARG A 493 -1.62 18.36 1.61
CA ARG A 493 -1.87 17.20 2.50
C ARG A 493 -0.62 16.68 3.24
N PRO A 494 0.56 16.52 2.61
CA PRO A 494 1.76 16.11 3.33
C PRO A 494 2.15 17.04 4.49
N LEU A 495 1.92 18.35 4.36
CA LEU A 495 2.22 19.34 5.41
C LEU A 495 1.25 19.28 6.60
N THR A 496 0.09 18.64 6.43
CA THR A 496 -0.92 18.49 7.51
C THR A 496 -0.53 17.42 8.53
N ARG A 497 0.52 16.64 8.26
CA ARG A 497 0.91 15.46 9.07
C ARG A 497 1.96 15.76 10.13
N PHE A 498 2.17 17.03 10.48
CA PHE A 498 3.22 17.47 11.42
C PHE A 498 3.13 16.76 12.79
N SER A 499 1.93 16.44 13.27
CA SER A 499 1.71 15.73 14.55
C SER A 499 2.21 14.28 14.58
N ARG A 500 2.53 13.70 13.42
CA ARG A 500 3.11 12.36 13.31
C ARG A 500 4.65 12.37 13.43
N LEU A 501 5.27 13.54 13.48
CA LEU A 501 6.72 13.70 13.53
C LEU A 501 7.19 13.98 14.96
N VAL A 502 8.42 13.56 15.28
CA VAL A 502 9.13 14.02 16.48
C VAL A 502 9.76 15.41 16.24
N GLU A 503 10.22 16.05 17.31
CA GLU A 503 11.03 17.27 17.18
C GLU A 503 12.42 16.98 16.58
N PRO A 504 13.02 17.93 15.83
CA PRO A 504 12.54 19.28 15.53
C PRO A 504 11.59 19.38 14.32
N TRP A 505 11.30 18.25 13.65
CA TRP A 505 10.54 18.23 12.40
C TRP A 505 9.07 18.60 12.56
N CYS A 506 8.45 18.23 13.68
CA CYS A 506 7.09 18.62 14.02
C CYS A 506 6.92 20.15 13.99
N THR A 507 7.75 20.87 14.77
CA THR A 507 7.72 22.32 14.84
C THR A 507 8.01 22.96 13.49
N ALA A 508 9.03 22.49 12.76
CA ALA A 508 9.40 23.05 11.47
C ALA A 508 8.29 22.88 10.40
N MET A 509 7.61 21.73 10.34
CA MET A 509 6.53 21.49 9.39
C MET A 509 5.29 22.32 9.75
N ARG A 510 4.96 22.38 11.04
CA ARG A 510 3.84 23.21 11.53
C ARG A 510 4.05 24.69 11.20
N ALA A 511 5.26 25.22 11.40
CA ALA A 511 5.58 26.61 11.07
C ALA A 511 5.34 26.89 9.57
N ALA A 512 5.79 26.01 8.67
CA ALA A 512 5.55 26.17 7.23
C ALA A 512 4.06 26.14 6.87
N LEU A 513 3.25 25.34 7.58
CA LEU A 513 1.80 25.28 7.40
C LEU A 513 1.10 26.53 7.93
N GLU A 514 1.53 27.05 9.08
CA GLU A 514 1.01 28.29 9.68
C GLU A 514 1.34 29.50 8.80
N ASP A 515 2.57 29.61 8.28
CA ASP A 515 2.97 30.65 7.34
C ASP A 515 2.13 30.62 6.06
N LEU A 516 1.84 29.43 5.53
CA LEU A 516 0.97 29.24 4.37
C LEU A 516 -0.46 29.72 4.67
N ALA A 517 -0.99 29.41 5.85
CA ALA A 517 -2.33 29.80 6.28
C ALA A 517 -2.49 31.32 6.51
N LEU A 518 -1.40 32.06 6.71
CA LEU A 518 -1.40 33.51 6.85
C LEU A 518 -1.39 34.27 5.51
N ARG A 519 -1.22 33.57 4.38
CA ARG A 519 -1.19 34.24 3.06
C ARG A 519 -2.58 34.78 2.70
N PRO A 520 -2.67 36.01 2.16
CA PRO A 520 -3.95 36.54 1.70
C PRO A 520 -4.41 35.85 0.41
N GLY A 521 -5.73 35.75 0.22
CA GLY A 521 -6.33 35.29 -1.04
C GLY A 521 -6.30 33.79 -1.26
N LEU A 522 -6.23 32.98 -0.20
CA LEU A 522 -6.35 31.53 -0.30
C LEU A 522 -7.70 31.12 -0.90
N SER A 523 -7.67 30.11 -1.76
CA SER A 523 -8.89 29.45 -2.23
C SER A 523 -9.66 28.82 -1.06
N LYS A 524 -10.97 28.58 -1.26
CA LYS A 524 -11.80 27.89 -0.27
C LYS A 524 -11.30 26.46 -0.02
N ASP A 525 -10.89 25.78 -1.08
CA ASP A 525 -10.35 24.41 -1.04
C ASP A 525 -9.13 24.33 -0.14
N LEU A 526 -8.13 25.21 -0.35
CA LEU A 526 -6.92 25.23 0.47
C LEU A 526 -7.21 25.69 1.89
N ALA A 527 -8.03 26.73 2.08
CA ALA A 527 -8.39 27.24 3.40
C ALA A 527 -9.08 26.16 4.27
N GLU A 528 -9.97 25.34 3.69
CA GLU A 528 -10.61 24.22 4.40
C GLU A 528 -9.57 23.20 4.89
N ILE A 529 -8.63 22.79 4.03
CA ILE A 529 -7.58 21.82 4.40
C ILE A 529 -6.68 22.37 5.51
N LEU A 530 -6.24 23.63 5.40
CA LEU A 530 -5.37 24.25 6.40
C LEU A 530 -6.08 24.45 7.75
N ALA A 531 -7.34 24.86 7.73
CA ALA A 531 -8.11 25.08 8.95
C ALA A 531 -8.35 23.77 9.72
N ARG A 532 -8.74 22.69 9.02
CA ARG A 532 -8.89 21.36 9.63
C ARG A 532 -7.57 20.84 10.20
N ALA A 533 -6.48 20.98 9.46
CA ALA A 533 -5.16 20.52 9.89
C ALA A 533 -4.62 21.26 11.12
N LEU A 534 -4.90 22.57 11.25
CA LEU A 534 -4.48 23.41 12.37
C LEU A 534 -5.47 23.40 13.54
N GLY A 535 -6.57 22.63 13.47
CA GLY A 535 -7.60 22.58 14.51
C GLY A 535 -8.34 23.90 14.71
N ARG A 536 -8.53 24.68 13.63
CA ARG A 536 -9.19 26.00 13.65
C ARG A 536 -10.68 25.94 13.23
N THR A 537 -11.27 24.75 13.22
CA THR A 537 -12.64 24.47 12.74
C THR A 537 -13.54 23.92 13.83
#